data_AF-A0A963RUG9-F1
#
_entry.id   AF-A0A963RUG9-F1
#
_cell.length_a   1.000
_cell.length_b   1.000
_cell.length_c   1.000
_cell.angle_alpha   90.00
_cell.angle_beta   90.00
_cell.angle_gamma   90.00
#
_symmetry.space_group_name_H-M   'P 1'
#
loop_
_entity.id
_entity.type
_entity.pdbx_description
1 polymer ?
#
loop_
_entity_poly.entity_id
_entity_poly.type
_entity_poly.pdbx_seq_one_letter_code
_entity_poly.pdbx_strand_id
1 'polypeptide(L)' 'MTLRRTLLATGIALAAALGTPLAGAQTKPIHLIVPYAAGGPLDVTARALAEQVKGSLGTVIIENKPGA' A
#
# COMPACT_ATOMS: atom_id res chain seq x y z
N MET A 1 -32.41 31.79 -20.16
CA MET A 1 -30.95 31.57 -20.35
C MET A 1 -30.26 30.94 -19.12
N THR A 2 -30.89 31.00 -17.94
CA THR A 2 -30.41 30.40 -16.69
C THR A 2 -30.39 28.87 -16.70
N LEU A 3 -31.46 28.21 -17.15
CA LEU A 3 -31.60 26.74 -17.12
C LEU A 3 -30.50 25.96 -17.90
N ARG A 4 -30.08 26.49 -19.06
CA ARG A 4 -29.00 25.90 -19.87
C ARG A 4 -27.65 26.01 -19.16
N ARG A 5 -27.40 27.14 -18.48
CA ARG A 5 -26.18 27.36 -17.69
C ARG A 5 -26.13 26.43 -16.48
N THR A 6 -27.26 26.19 -15.82
CA THR A 6 -27.33 25.24 -14.70
C THR A 6 -27.02 23.83 -15.15
N LEU A 7 -27.59 23.36 -16.28
CA LEU A 7 -27.33 22.03 -16.81
C LEU A 7 -25.84 21.81 -17.17
N LEU A 8 -25.21 22.81 -17.80
CA LEU A 8 -23.78 22.77 -18.12
C LEU A 8 -22.91 22.71 -16.85
N ALA A 9 -23.22 23.52 -15.84
CA ALA A 9 -22.47 23.55 -14.58
C ALA A 9 -22.57 22.22 -13.82
N THR A 10 -23.77 21.63 -13.74
CA THR A 10 -23.98 20.34 -13.06
C THR A 10 -23.26 19.20 -13.79
N GLY A 11 -23.26 19.21 -15.12
CA GLY A 11 -22.55 18.21 -15.92
C GLY A 11 -21.04 18.21 -15.70
N ILE A 12 -20.43 19.40 -15.61
CA ILE A 12 -18.99 19.56 -15.33
C ILE A 12 -18.64 19.06 -13.92
N ALA A 13 -19.47 19.37 -12.92
CA ALA A 13 -19.24 18.94 -11.54
C ALA A 13 -19.30 17.41 -11.40
N LEU A 14 -20.24 16.75 -12.09
CA LEU A 14 -20.38 15.30 -12.05
C LEU A 14 -19.22 14.58 -12.75
N ALA A 15 -18.74 15.12 -13.87
CA ALA A 15 -17.58 14.61 -14.57
C ALA A 15 -16.30 14.70 -13.73
N ALA A 16 -16.14 15.79 -12.96
CA ALA A 16 -15.00 15.95 -12.05
C ALA A 16 -15.00 14.92 -10.91
N ALA A 17 -16.17 14.54 -10.39
CA ALA A 17 -16.29 13.54 -9.33
C ALA A 17 -15.97 12.10 -9.78
N LEU A 18 -16.19 11.77 -11.06
CA LEU A 18 -15.89 10.46 -11.62
C LEU A 18 -14.41 10.30 -12.04
N GLY A 19 -13.71 11.42 -12.23
CA GLY A 19 -12.30 11.43 -12.66
C GLY A 19 -11.29 11.35 -11.53
N THR A 20 -11.71 11.44 -10.27
CA THR A 20 -10.78 11.30 -9.13
C THR A 20 -10.41 9.83 -8.98
N PRO A 21 -9.13 9.44 -9.15
CA PRO A 21 -8.71 8.09 -8.83
C PRO A 21 -9.06 7.80 -7.37
N LEU A 22 -9.68 6.66 -7.10
CA LEU A 22 -9.82 6.20 -5.72
C LEU A 22 -8.42 6.22 -5.11
N ALA A 23 -8.24 6.96 -4.02
CA ALA A 23 -7.06 6.88 -3.18
C ALA A 23 -7.04 5.50 -2.52
N GLY A 24 -6.73 4.47 -3.30
CA GLY A 24 -6.40 3.15 -2.79
C GLY A 24 -5.07 3.28 -2.07
N ALA A 25 -5.02 2.87 -0.81
CA ALA A 25 -3.75 2.70 -0.11
C ALA A 25 -2.90 1.76 -0.98
N GLN A 26 -1.83 2.29 -1.60
CA GLN A 26 -0.91 1.46 -2.36
C GLN A 26 -0.36 0.39 -1.41
N THR A 27 -0.59 -0.89 -1.74
CA THR A 27 -0.02 -2.02 -1.01
C THR A 27 1.48 -2.07 -1.26
N LYS A 28 2.22 -1.18 -0.60
CA LYS A 28 3.69 -1.22 -0.61
C LYS A 28 4.14 -2.43 0.21
N PRO A 29 5.17 -3.15 -0.27
CA PRO A 29 5.74 -4.23 0.52
C PRO A 29 6.27 -3.68 1.84
N ILE A 30 6.09 -4.45 2.91
CA ILE A 30 6.59 -4.12 4.24
C ILE A 30 8.05 -4.55 4.31
N HIS A 31 8.93 -3.65 4.74
CA HIS A 31 10.35 -3.94 4.94
C HIS A 31 10.61 -4.27 6.41
N LEU A 32 10.94 -5.53 6.70
CA LEU A 32 11.27 -6.00 8.05
C LEU A 32 12.79 -6.05 8.20
N ILE A 33 13.33 -5.16 9.03
CA ILE A 33 14.76 -5.11 9.33
C ILE A 33 15.09 -6.16 10.40
N VAL A 34 16.02 -7.05 10.08
CA VAL A 34 16.56 -8.04 11.02
C VAL A 34 18.00 -7.63 11.33
N PRO A 35 18.33 -7.19 12.57
CA PRO A 35 19.66 -6.67 12.92
C PRO A 35 20.72 -7.76 13.13
N TYR A 36 20.62 -8.85 12.38
CA TYR A 36 21.46 -10.05 12.50
C TYR A 36 21.77 -10.62 11.11
N ALA A 37 22.78 -11.49 11.05
CA ALA A 37 23.14 -12.20 9.83
C ALA A 37 21.99 -13.06 9.28
N ALA A 38 21.90 -13.16 7.95
CA ALA A 38 20.96 -14.04 7.28
C ALA A 38 21.20 -15.50 7.67
N GLY A 39 20.12 -16.29 7.78
CA GLY A 39 20.19 -17.69 8.20
C GLY A 39 20.36 -17.93 9.71
N GLY A 40 20.48 -16.87 10.52
CA GLY A 40 20.42 -17.00 11.98
C GLY A 40 19.00 -17.32 12.50
N PRO A 41 18.85 -17.68 13.79
CA PRO A 41 17.54 -18.02 14.37
C PRO A 41 16.49 -16.93 14.15
N LEU A 42 16.89 -15.67 14.24
CA LEU A 42 16.01 -14.51 14.04
C LEU A 42 15.58 -14.33 12.59
N ASP A 43 16.43 -14.63 11.61
CA ASP A 43 16.06 -14.60 10.18
C ASP A 43 15.04 -15.70 9.88
N VAL A 44 15.21 -16.89 10.46
CA VAL A 44 14.27 -18.00 10.32
C VAL A 44 12.91 -17.64 10.91
N THR A 45 12.86 -17.07 12.11
CA THR A 45 11.62 -16.60 12.72
C THR A 45 10.97 -15.47 11.91
N ALA A 46 11.75 -14.53 11.38
CA ALA A 46 11.25 -13.45 10.53
C ALA A 46 10.62 -14.00 9.23
N ARG A 47 11.21 -15.03 8.61
CA ARG A 47 10.65 -15.71 7.42
C ARG A 47 9.35 -16.42 7.74
N ALA A 48 9.29 -17.14 8.86
CA ALA A 48 8.06 -17.80 9.29
C ALA A 48 6.93 -16.77 9.54
N LEU A 49 7.25 -15.65 10.19
CA LEU A 49 6.30 -14.56 10.41
C LEU A 49 5.82 -13.96 9.08
N ALA A 50 6.75 -13.68 8.15
CA ALA A 50 6.45 -13.12 6.83
C ALA A 50 5.46 -13.99 6.03
N GLU A 51 5.64 -15.32 6.05
CA GLU A 51 4.69 -16.23 5.40
C GLU A 51 3.31 -16.23 6.08
N GLN A 52 3.26 -16.17 7.41
CA GLN A 52 2.00 -16.18 8.14
C GLN A 52 1.17 -14.89 7.92
N VAL A 53 1.82 -13.74 7.80
CA VAL A 53 1.14 -12.45 7.60
C VAL A 53 0.87 -12.11 6.14
N LYS A 54 1.38 -12.91 5.20
CA LYS A 54 1.22 -12.68 3.75
C LYS A 54 -0.23 -12.49 3.31
N GLY A 55 -1.16 -13.23 3.94
CA GLY A 55 -2.59 -13.15 3.63
C GLY A 55 -3.28 -11.88 4.12
N SER A 56 -2.77 -11.22 5.17
CA SER A 56 -3.40 -10.04 5.79
C SER A 56 -2.66 -8.73 5.49
N LEU A 57 -1.34 -8.76 5.47
CA LEU A 57 -0.47 -7.59 5.30
C LEU A 57 0.17 -7.49 3.90
N GLY A 58 0.07 -8.54 3.09
CA GLY A 58 0.69 -8.60 1.77
C GLY A 58 2.19 -8.94 1.85
N THR A 59 2.95 -8.51 0.84
CA THR A 59 4.35 -8.88 0.69
C THR A 59 5.23 -8.28 1.79
N VAL A 60 5.99 -9.13 2.49
CA VAL A 60 7.01 -8.72 3.45
C VAL A 60 8.40 -9.03 2.89
N ILE A 61 9.28 -8.02 2.86
CA ILE A 61 10.67 -8.12 2.44
C ILE A 61 11.54 -8.10 3.69
N ILE A 62 12.39 -9.12 3.85
CA ILE A 62 13.30 -9.24 4.99
C ILE A 62 14.65 -8.62 4.61
N GLU A 63 15.06 -7.58 5.33
CA GLU A 63 16.35 -6.92 5.17
C GLU A 63 17.26 -7.25 6.35
N ASN A 64 18.24 -8.13 6.15
CA ASN A 64 19.25 -8.43 7.16
C ASN A 64 20.30 -7.31 7.19
N LYS A 65 20.36 -6.54 8.27
CA LYS A 65 21.34 -5.46 8.50
C LYS A 65 22.10 -5.69 9.80
N PRO A 66 23.14 -6.53 9.81
CA PRO A 66 23.96 -6.75 11.00
C PRO A 66 24.52 -5.41 11.51
N GLY A 67 24.23 -5.05 12.76
CA GLY A 67 24.69 -3.80 13.37
C GLY A 67 23.80 -2.58 13.16
N ALA A 68 22.54 -2.77 12.73
CA ALA A 68 21.50 -1.74 12.74
C ALA A 68 20.98 -1.42 14.16
#